data_AF-A0A7V1ENE4-F1
#
_entry.id   AF-A0A7V1ENE4-F1
#
_cell.length_a   1.000
_cell.length_b   1.000
_cell.length_c   1.000
_cell.angle_alpha   90.00
_cell.angle_beta   90.00
_cell.angle_gamma   90.00
#
_symmetry.space_group_name_H-M   'P 1'
#
loop_
_entity.id
_entity.type
_entity.pdbx_description
1 polymer ?
#
loop_
_entity_poly.entity_id
_entity_poly.type
_entity_poly.pdbx_seq_one_letter_code
_entity_poly.pdbx_strand_id
1 'polypeptide(L)' 'MIETNQEIDTQYQIGDPVLIDQQEWVIADDLNGHVLLYRDSVDGHSRTMKYPKRDLPEKNEYR' A
#
# COMPACT_ATOMS: atom_id res chain seq x y z
N MET A 1 8.47 2.47 -29.35
CA MET A 1 7.31 2.56 -28.44
C MET A 1 7.66 1.63 -27.29
N ILE A 2 8.09 2.16 -26.15
CA ILE A 2 8.36 1.30 -24.99
C ILE A 2 7.10 1.34 -24.17
N GLU A 3 6.34 0.26 -24.23
CA GLU A 3 5.32 -0.06 -23.24
C GLU A 3 6.07 -0.31 -21.93
N THR A 4 6.24 0.74 -21.13
CA THR A 4 6.58 0.59 -19.72
C THR A 4 5.40 -0.11 -19.07
N ASN A 5 5.41 -1.44 -19.08
CA ASN A 5 4.83 -2.22 -18.00
C ASN A 5 5.52 -1.73 -16.73
N GLN A 6 4.93 -0.72 -16.09
CA GLN A 6 5.42 -0.22 -14.83
C GLN A 6 5.53 -1.44 -13.91
N GLU A 7 6.76 -1.73 -13.52
CA GLU A 7 7.08 -2.61 -12.40
C GLU A 7 6.59 -1.90 -11.11
N ILE A 8 5.26 -1.75 -10.98
CA ILE A 8 4.60 -1.27 -9.75
C ILE A 8 4.91 -2.25 -8.61
N ASP A 9 5.34 -3.46 -8.94
CA ASP A 9 5.66 -4.53 -8.00
C ASP A 9 6.85 -4.22 -7.08
N THR A 10 7.69 -3.22 -7.37
CA THR A 10 8.93 -2.94 -6.62
C THR A 10 8.96 -1.64 -5.82
N GLN A 11 7.93 -0.79 -5.85
CA GLN A 11 7.97 0.50 -5.15
C GLN A 11 7.73 0.39 -3.63
N TYR A 12 7.08 -0.68 -3.20
CA TYR A 12 6.55 -0.84 -1.87
C TYR A 12 7.09 -2.10 -1.19
N GLN A 13 7.47 -1.96 0.07
CA GLN A 13 7.94 -3.07 0.90
C GLN A 13 7.00 -3.28 2.09
N ILE A 14 6.99 -4.50 2.63
CA ILE A 14 6.33 -4.78 3.90
C ILE A 14 6.93 -3.86 4.98
N GLY A 15 6.07 -3.16 5.71
CA GLY A 15 6.43 -2.13 6.67
C GLY A 15 6.40 -0.70 6.12
N ASP A 16 6.31 -0.50 4.80
CA ASP A 16 6.16 0.84 4.24
C ASP A 16 4.78 1.43 4.62
N PRO A 17 4.72 2.72 5.03
CA PRO A 17 3.47 3.43 5.22
C PRO A 17 2.89 3.88 3.88
N VAL A 18 1.56 3.86 3.79
CA VAL A 18 0.77 4.34 2.65
C VAL A 18 -0.45 5.11 3.16
N LEU A 19 -0.79 6.22 2.49
CA LEU A 19 -1.98 7.00 2.83
C LEU A 19 -3.12 6.65 1.87
N ILE A 20 -4.20 6.09 2.39
CA ILE A 20 -5.39 5.71 1.62
C ILE A 20 -6.61 6.26 2.35
N ASP A 21 -7.51 6.93 1.62
CA ASP A 21 -8.70 7.58 2.19
C ASP A 21 -8.39 8.55 3.34
N GLN A 22 -7.27 9.29 3.24
CA GLN A 22 -6.77 10.21 4.28
C GLN A 22 -6.40 9.50 5.60
N GLN A 23 -6.18 8.19 5.55
CA GLN A 23 -5.79 7.39 6.70
C GLN A 23 -4.47 6.68 6.39
N GLU A 24 -3.55 6.71 7.35
CA GLU A 24 -2.28 6.01 7.20
C GLU A 24 -2.47 4.52 7.48
N TRP A 25 -1.90 3.70 6.61
CA TRP A 25 -1.85 2.25 6.70
C TRP A 25 -0.41 1.79 6.51
N VAL A 26 -0.11 0.60 6.97
CA VAL A 26 1.18 -0.06 6.80
C VAL A 26 0.98 -1.30 5.94
N ILE A 27 1.88 -1.53 4.99
CA ILE A 27 1.88 -2.79 4.22
C ILE A 27 2.31 -3.91 5.14
N ALA A 28 1.40 -4.83 5.44
CA ALA A 28 1.63 -5.97 6.30
C ALA A 28 2.06 -7.22 5.53
N ASP A 29 1.59 -7.38 4.29
CA ASP A 29 1.92 -8.54 3.47
C ASP A 29 1.79 -8.24 1.97
N ASP A 30 2.53 -9.00 1.17
CA ASP A 30 2.49 -8.97 -0.29
C ASP A 30 1.69 -10.16 -0.82
N LEU A 31 0.60 -9.86 -1.52
CA LEU A 31 -0.22 -10.86 -2.17
C LEU A 31 -0.08 -10.70 -3.68
N ASN A 32 -0.18 -11.77 -4.45
CA ASN A 32 -0.04 -11.64 -5.90
C ASN A 32 -1.08 -10.63 -6.47
N GLY A 33 -0.59 -9.48 -6.97
CA GLY A 33 -1.37 -8.34 -7.45
C GLY A 33 -2.06 -7.46 -6.39
N HIS A 34 -1.92 -7.76 -5.09
CA HIS A 34 -2.54 -7.01 -3.98
C HIS A 34 -1.57 -6.84 -2.82
N VAL A 35 -1.88 -5.96 -1.88
CA VAL A 35 -1.21 -5.89 -0.59
C VAL A 35 -2.24 -6.07 0.51
N LEU A 36 -1.81 -6.66 1.62
CA LEU A 36 -2.54 -6.59 2.86
C LEU A 36 -2.07 -5.35 3.61
N LEU A 37 -3.00 -4.46 3.90
CA LEU A 37 -2.77 -3.27 4.70
C LEU A 37 -3.20 -3.52 6.13
N TYR A 38 -2.49 -2.91 7.06
CA TYR A 38 -2.73 -2.95 8.48
C TYR A 38 -2.72 -1.54 9.06
N ARG A 39 -3.60 -1.28 10.02
CA ARG A 39 -3.48 -0.12 10.91
C ARG A 39 -4.03 -0.43 12.28
N ASP A 40 -3.46 0.22 13.28
CA ASP A 40 -4.04 0.31 14.61
C ASP A 40 -5.10 1.42 14.64
N SER A 41 -6.31 1.09 15.10
CA SER A 41 -7.31 2.11 15.43
C SER A 41 -7.13 2.57 16.87
N VAL A 42 -7.46 3.84 17.14
CA VAL A 42 -7.48 4.40 18.50
C VAL A 42 -8.40 3.65 19.46
N ASP A 43 -9.40 2.95 18.93
CA ASP A 43 -10.31 2.09 19.68
C ASP A 43 -9.68 0.80 20.21
N GLY A 44 -8.36 0.59 20.00
CA GLY A 44 -7.63 -0.60 20.43
C GLY A 44 -7.85 -1.82 19.53
N HIS A 45 -8.57 -1.66 18.43
CA HIS A 45 -8.79 -2.70 17.43
C HIS A 45 -7.91 -2.44 16.21
N SER A 46 -7.14 -3.45 15.81
CA SER A 46 -6.45 -3.43 14.52
C SER A 46 -7.45 -3.65 13.38
N ARG A 47 -7.17 -3.02 12.25
CA ARG A 47 -7.93 -3.19 11.01
C ARG A 47 -7.00 -3.66 9.92
N THR A 48 -7.48 -4.57 9.09
CA THR A 48 -6.80 -5.01 7.89
C THR A 48 -7.65 -4.79 6.66
N MET A 49 -7.01 -4.54 5.53
CA MET A 49 -7.68 -4.33 4.24
C MET A 49 -6.83 -4.91 3.12
N LYS A 50 -7.45 -5.70 2.25
CA LYS A 50 -6.81 -6.12 1.00
C LYS A 50 -6.98 -5.00 -0.04
N TYR A 51 -5.88 -4.54 -0.62
CA TYR A 51 -5.88 -3.41 -1.53
C TYR A 51 -5.08 -3.74 -2.81
N PRO A 52 -5.57 -3.41 -4.01
CA PRO A 52 -4.86 -3.73 -5.25
C PRO A 52 -3.59 -2.89 -5.41
N LYS A 53 -2.46 -3.53 -5.73
CA LYS A 53 -1.15 -2.84 -5.87
C LYS A 53 -1.18 -1.68 -6.87
N ARG A 54 -1.92 -1.87 -7.97
CA ARG A 54 -2.05 -0.88 -9.06
C ARG A 54 -2.73 0.42 -8.65
N ASP A 55 -3.50 0.43 -7.57
CA ASP A 55 -4.23 1.60 -7.09
C ASP A 55 -3.54 2.21 -5.85
N LEU A 56 -2.38 1.67 -5.44
CA LEU A 56 -1.56 2.30 -4.41
C LEU A 56 -1.10 3.68 -4.92
N PRO A 57 -1.09 4.71 -4.06
CA PRO A 57 -0.51 6.01 -4.43
C PRO A 57 0.96 5.82 -4.81
N GLU A 58 1.61 6.80 -5.45
CA GLU A 58 3.07 6.71 -5.68
C GLU A 58 3.84 7.18 -4.43
N LYS A 59 4.98 6.52 -4.13
CA LYS A 59 5.76 6.78 -2.90
C LYS A 59 6.31 8.22 -2.82
N ASN A 60 6.32 8.94 -3.94
CA ASN A 60 6.92 10.27 -4.07
C ASN A 60 5.96 11.46 -3.89
N GLU A 61 4.68 11.27 -3.59
CA GLU A 61 3.72 12.39 -3.49
C GLU A 61 3.78 13.21 -2.18
N TYR A 62 4.72 12.92 -1.26
CA TYR A 62 4.78 13.59 0.06
C TYR A 62 6.07 14.40 0.33
N ARG A 63 6.87 14.77 -0.68
CA ARG A 63 8.05 15.64 -0.49
C ARG A 63 7.81 17.09 -0.90
#